data_AF-A0A438CZU1-F1
#
_entry.id   AF-A0A438CZU1-F1
#
_cell.length_a   1.000
_cell.length_b   1.000
_cell.length_c   1.000
_cell.angle_alpha   90.00
_cell.angle_beta   90.00
_cell.angle_gamma   90.00
#
_symmetry.space_group_name_H-M   'P 1'
#
loop_
_entity.id
_entity.type
_entity.pdbx_description
1 polymer ?
#
loop_
_entity_poly.entity_id
_entity_poly.type
_entity_poly.pdbx_seq_one_letter_code
_entity_poly.pdbx_strand_id
1 'polypeptide(L)'
;MPRKVRLRLEKIQKDFLWGGGALVQKPHLVRWNMVCLEKKKCGLGARNLALMNIALLSKWNWRFANEREVFWKQSSVTSMVKRRRGGAPVQ
;
A
#
# COMPACT_ATOMS: atom_id res chain seq x y z
N MET A 1 2.36 1.04 -1.94
CA MET A 1 2.74 0.85 -0.52
C MET A 1 3.36 -0.52 -0.33
N PRO A 2 4.58 -0.61 0.25
CA PRO A 2 5.23 -1.88 0.55
C PRO A 2 4.44 -2.72 1.57
N ARG A 3 4.45 -4.05 1.41
CA ARG A 3 3.68 -4.99 2.25
C ARG A 3 3.95 -4.82 3.74
N LYS A 4 5.22 -4.65 4.14
CA LYS A 4 5.63 -4.50 5.54
C LYS A 4 5.01 -3.26 6.20
N VAL A 5 4.95 -2.15 5.47
CA VAL A 5 4.35 -0.89 5.96
C VAL A 5 2.85 -1.06 6.14
N ARG A 6 2.17 -1.66 5.16
CA ARG A 6 0.72 -1.95 5.25
C ARG A 6 0.40 -2.80 6.48
N LEU A 7 1.14 -3.89 6.69
CA LEU A 7 0.90 -4.79 7.84
C LEU A 7 1.15 -4.09 9.18
N ARG A 8 2.18 -3.25 9.28
CA ARG A 8 2.45 -2.48 10.50
C ARG A 8 1.33 -1.49 10.79
N LEU A 9 0.79 -0.85 9.77
CA LEU A 9 -0.33 0.09 9.91
C LEU A 9 -1.63 -0.63 10.29
N GLU A 10 -1.93 -1.77 9.66
CA GLU A 10 -3.07 -2.62 10.05
C GLU A 10 -2.94 -3.11 11.49
N LYS A 11 -1.73 -3.44 11.95
CA LYS A 11 -1.48 -3.81 13.34
C LYS A 11 -1.81 -2.65 14.28
N ILE A 12 -1.33 -1.44 14.02
CA ILE A 12 -1.63 -0.25 14.84
C ILE A 12 -3.14 0.01 14.93
N GLN A 13 -3.86 -0.14 13.80
CA GLN A 13 -5.32 0.02 13.78
C GLN A 13 -6.05 -1.05 14.61
N LYS A 14 -5.60 -2.32 14.55
CA LYS A 14 -6.14 -3.43 15.35
C LYS A 14 -5.85 -3.25 16.84
N ASP A 15 -4.63 -2.88 17.15
CA ASP A 15 -4.13 -2.61 18.50
C ASP A 15 -4.94 -1.48 19.14
N PHE A 16 -5.20 -0.40 18.39
CA PHE A 16 -6.09 0.68 18.83
C PHE A 16 -7.53 0.20 19.08
N LEU A 17 -8.11 -0.55 18.13
CA LEU A 17 -9.50 -0.98 18.22
C LEU A 17 -9.76 -1.95 19.38
N TRP A 18 -8.83 -2.88 19.62
CA TRP A 18 -8.98 -3.91 20.65
C TRP A 18 -8.20 -3.63 21.93
N GLY A 19 -7.62 -2.43 22.07
CA GLY A 19 -6.80 -2.05 23.22
C GLY A 19 -5.60 -2.98 23.43
N GLY A 20 -5.09 -3.56 22.34
CA GLY A 20 -3.90 -4.42 22.35
C GLY A 20 -2.65 -3.55 22.38
N GLY A 21 -1.89 -3.60 23.48
CA GLY A 21 -0.60 -2.95 23.60
C GLY A 21 0.55 -3.90 23.25
N ALA A 22 1.80 -3.40 23.24
CA ALA A 22 3.00 -4.22 23.00
C ALA A 22 3.14 -5.43 23.94
N LEU A 23 2.52 -5.38 25.12
CA LEU A 23 2.60 -6.38 26.18
C LEU A 23 1.29 -7.18 26.38
N VAL A 24 0.16 -6.75 25.79
CA VAL A 24 -1.16 -7.35 26.02
C VAL A 24 -1.79 -7.72 24.69
N GLN A 25 -1.74 -9.01 24.37
CA GLN A 25 -2.44 -9.59 23.22
C GLN A 25 -3.88 -9.88 23.63
N LYS A 26 -4.81 -8.98 23.33
CA LYS A 26 -6.25 -9.27 23.44
C LYS A 26 -6.72 -10.05 22.22
N PRO A 27 -7.49 -11.15 22.40
CA PRO A 27 -8.01 -11.92 21.28
C PRO A 27 -8.90 -11.04 20.39
N HIS A 28 -8.68 -11.12 19.08
CA HIS A 28 -9.49 -10.40 18.10
C HIS A 28 -10.87 -11.05 18.00
N LEU A 29 -11.89 -10.41 18.58
CA LEU A 29 -13.26 -10.93 18.60
C LEU A 29 -13.92 -10.97 17.21
N VAL A 30 -13.46 -10.13 16.28
CA VAL A 30 -14.05 -10.00 14.94
C VAL A 30 -12.94 -10.03 13.88
N ARG A 31 -13.18 -10.75 12.78
CA ARG A 31 -12.26 -10.77 11.62
C ARG A 31 -12.08 -9.36 11.07
N TRP A 32 -10.83 -8.96 10.84
CA TRP A 32 -10.49 -7.61 10.36
C TRP A 32 -11.23 -7.21 9.08
N ASN A 33 -11.45 -8.16 8.16
CA ASN A 33 -12.20 -7.88 6.93
C ASN A 33 -13.65 -7.45 7.19
N MET A 34 -14.30 -7.94 8.25
CA MET A 34 -15.65 -7.50 8.63
C MET A 34 -15.65 -6.12 9.27
N VAL A 35 -14.62 -5.81 10.06
CA VAL A 35 -14.41 -4.45 10.60
C VAL A 35 -14.27 -3.43 9.47
N CYS A 36 -13.62 -3.82 8.37
CA CYS A 36 -13.47 -2.97 7.19
C CYS A 36 -14.73 -2.82 6.32
N LEU A 37 -15.80 -3.59 6.56
CA LEU A 37 -17.06 -3.41 5.83
C LEU A 37 -17.76 -2.12 6.25
N GLU A 38 -18.62 -1.62 5.39
CA GLU A 38 -19.46 -0.46 5.69
C GLU A 38 -20.42 -0.74 6.84
N LYS A 39 -20.84 0.31 7.56
CA LYS A 39 -21.82 0.22 8.65
C LYS A 39 -23.15 -0.42 8.20
N LYS A 40 -23.55 -0.17 6.95
CA LYS A 40 -24.74 -0.79 6.33
C LYS A 40 -24.66 -2.32 6.23
N LYS A 41 -23.44 -2.87 6.22
CA LYS A 41 -23.15 -4.31 6.17
C LYS A 41 -22.64 -4.84 7.52
N CYS A 42 -23.10 -4.24 8.62
CA CYS A 42 -22.69 -4.59 9.99
C CYS A 42 -21.18 -4.43 10.29
N GLY A 43 -20.44 -3.69 9.46
CA GLY A 43 -19.02 -3.39 9.70
C GLY A 43 -18.80 -2.08 10.46
N LEU A 44 -17.54 -1.77 10.75
CA LEU A 44 -17.13 -0.54 11.44
C LEU A 44 -16.78 0.60 10.47
N GLY A 45 -16.71 0.33 9.18
CA GLY A 45 -16.30 1.29 8.15
C GLY A 45 -14.81 1.60 8.16
N ALA A 46 -13.98 0.75 8.79
CA ALA A 46 -12.54 0.94 8.80
C ALA A 46 -11.97 0.81 7.37
N ARG A 47 -11.06 1.70 6.96
CA ARG A 47 -10.52 1.66 5.61
C ARG A 47 -9.68 0.41 5.38
N ASN A 48 -10.01 -0.36 4.35
CA ASN A 48 -9.18 -1.46 3.89
C ASN A 48 -7.93 -0.92 3.17
N LEU A 49 -6.78 -1.01 3.83
CA LEU A 49 -5.51 -0.50 3.32
C LEU A 49 -5.00 -1.24 2.07
N ALA A 50 -5.39 -2.49 1.85
CA ALA A 50 -5.06 -3.22 0.63
C ALA A 50 -5.81 -2.63 -0.57
N LEU A 51 -7.12 -2.42 -0.44
CA LEU A 51 -7.94 -1.79 -1.48
C LEU A 51 -7.49 -0.35 -1.74
N MET A 52 -7.21 0.41 -0.67
CA MET A 52 -6.71 1.78 -0.81
C MET A 52 -5.37 1.83 -1.53
N ASN A 53 -4.47 0.87 -1.24
CA ASN A 53 -3.19 0.78 -1.94
C ASN A 53 -3.36 0.47 -3.43
N ILE A 54 -4.27 -0.43 -3.79
CA ILE A 54 -4.59 -0.71 -5.21
C ILE A 54 -5.13 0.54 -5.89
N ALA A 55 -6.12 1.21 -5.28
CA ALA A 55 -6.72 2.42 -5.85
C ALA A 55 -5.67 3.54 -6.05
N LEU A 56 -4.77 3.74 -5.07
CA LEU A 56 -3.69 4.70 -5.18
C LEU A 56 -2.71 4.34 -6.29
N LEU A 57 -2.31 3.06 -6.40
CA LEU A 57 -1.44 2.60 -7.47
C LEU A 57 -2.10 2.78 -8.83
N SER A 58 -3.38 2.46 -8.98
CA SER A 58 -4.13 2.68 -10.22
C SER A 58 -4.19 4.16 -10.58
N LYS A 59 -4.44 5.05 -9.61
CA LYS A 59 -4.43 6.51 -9.82
C LYS A 59 -3.05 7.00 -10.26
N TRP A 60 -1.99 6.52 -9.63
CA TRP A 60 -0.62 6.87 -10.00
C TRP A 60 -0.24 6.32 -11.37
N ASN A 61 -0.63 5.10 -11.69
CA ASN A 61 -0.39 4.48 -12.99
C ASN A 61 -1.12 5.24 -14.10
N TRP A 62 -2.36 5.68 -13.85
CA TRP A 62 -3.10 6.54 -14.78
C TRP A 62 -2.38 7.86 -15.04
N ARG A 63 -1.91 8.56 -13.99
CA ARG A 63 -1.07 9.76 -14.16
C ARG A 63 0.22 9.46 -14.91
N PHE A 64 0.81 8.28 -14.65
CA PHE A 64 1.99 7.83 -15.36
C PHE A 64 1.75 7.58 -16.86
N ALA A 65 0.57 7.11 -17.25
CA ALA A 65 0.21 6.94 -18.65
C ALA A 65 -0.18 8.26 -19.34
N ASN A 66 -0.89 9.15 -18.63
CA ASN A 66 -1.53 10.31 -19.26
C ASN A 66 -0.65 11.58 -19.31
N GLU A 67 0.23 11.81 -18.32
CA GLU A 67 1.06 13.03 -18.29
C GLU A 67 2.33 12.86 -19.16
N ARG A 68 2.30 13.20 -20.44
CA ARG A 68 3.42 12.92 -21.37
C ARG A 68 4.73 13.66 -21.07
N GLU A 69 4.67 14.83 -20.43
CA GLU A 69 5.84 15.72 -20.26
C GLU A 69 6.03 16.10 -18.79
N VAL A 70 6.59 15.18 -18.01
CA VAL A 70 6.95 15.47 -16.62
C VAL A 70 8.39 15.04 -16.40
N PHE A 71 9.22 16.00 -15.96
CA PHE A 71 10.68 15.85 -15.83
C PHE A 71 11.08 14.59 -15.04
N TRP A 72 10.31 14.23 -14.02
CA TRP A 72 10.54 13.03 -13.21
C TRP A 72 10.33 11.72 -13.98
N LYS A 73 9.47 11.68 -15.02
CA LYS A 73 9.33 10.49 -15.88
C LYS A 73 10.54 10.30 -16.78
N GLN A 74 11.05 11.38 -17.37
CA GLN A 74 12.23 11.34 -18.24
C GLN A 74 13.46 10.88 -17.46
N SER A 75 13.70 11.43 -16.27
CA SER A 75 14.82 10.99 -15.43
C SER A 75 14.65 9.55 -14.91
N SER A 76 13.41 9.12 -14.62
CA SER A 76 13.10 7.74 -14.19
C SER A 76 13.31 6.74 -15.33
N VAL A 77 12.82 7.02 -16.53
CA VAL A 77 13.00 6.15 -17.71
C VAL A 77 14.47 6.11 -18.12
N THR A 78 15.15 7.25 -18.13
CA THR A 78 16.57 7.34 -18.49
C THR A 78 17.46 6.56 -17.51
N SER A 79 17.18 6.66 -16.20
CA SER A 79 17.93 5.90 -15.18
C SER A 79 17.65 4.39 -15.25
N MET A 80 16.41 3.95 -15.54
CA MET A 80 16.11 2.53 -15.75
C MET A 80 16.80 1.96 -17.00
N VAL A 81 16.81 2.70 -18.12
CA VAL A 81 17.50 2.29 -19.35
C VAL A 81 19.01 2.20 -19.13
N LYS A 82 19.61 3.18 -18.43
CA LYS A 82 21.04 3.16 -18.09
C LYS A 82 21.41 2.00 -17.17
N ARG A 83 20.54 1.66 -16.20
CA ARG A 83 20.72 0.51 -15.30
C ARG A 83 20.61 -0.83 -16.01
N ARG A 84 19.80 -0.93 -17.08
CA ARG A 84 19.71 -2.13 -17.93
C ARG A 84 20.87 -2.27 -18.94
N ARG A 85 21.48 -1.17 -19.38
CA ARG A 85 22.60 -1.19 -20.34
C ARG A 85 23.98 -1.32 -19.69
N GLY A 86 24.14 -1.01 -18.41
CA GLY A 86 25.42 -1.11 -17.69
C GLY A 86 25.86 -2.52 -17.28
N GLY A 87 25.43 -3.56 -18.00
CA GLY A 87 25.61 -4.98 -17.62
C GLY A 87 26.00 -5.90 -18.78
N ALA A 88 26.81 -5.43 -19.73
CA ALA A 88 27.47 -6.30 -20.72
C ALA A 88 28.99 -6.22 -20.52
N PRO A 89 29.66 -7.32 -20.12
CA PRO A 89 31.11 -7.39 -20.23
C PRO A 89 31.46 -7.56 -21.71
N VAL A 90 32.25 -6.63 -22.24
CA VAL A 90 32.96 -6.82 -23.51
C VAL A 90 34.23 -7.61 -23.18
N GLN A 91 34.52 -8.60 -24.02
CA GLN A 91 35.62 -9.57 -23.93
C GLN A 91 36.98 -8.96 -23.62
#